data_AF-A0A256YWI0-F1
#
_entry.id   AF-A0A256YWI0-F1
#
_cell.length_a   1.000
_cell.length_b   1.000
_cell.length_c   1.000
_cell.angle_alpha   90.00
_cell.angle_beta   90.00
_cell.angle_gamma   90.00
#
_symmetry.space_group_name_H-M   'P 1'
#
loop_
_entity.id
_entity.type
_entity.pdbx_description
1 polymer ?
#
loop_
_entity_poly.entity_id
_entity_poly.type
_entity_poly.pdbx_seq_one_letter_code
_entity_poly.pdbx_strand_id
1 'polypeptide(L)'
;MASLPLNRKYLLAAIFLGVLVSLVTGIVENPPDFSVIGYKYYGYPLVWRVTKTLQPTEFRLTSLFINVLFWTAISILAILFLKVAAPKLRFEVDYGAALLFVIILALSGFLMDLTHELGHVAWGVSVGGRLTYLKVAFLEIYPRPALTPEFQLGLARIEGLKTDFAYGLMLLGGSLTTNIVSWILAILIPRINLGHKTRVGMRIMGILGLLDLPLYTILPHLGLRHWFLIGGRTPEPLLGARKIGVPDPIFYAAVALTTLGLALLYFKPFWEKCWMSIKSARPP
;
A
#
# COMPACT_ATOMS: atom_id res chain seq x y z
N MET A 1 3.89 15.88 32.35
CA MET A 1 3.13 15.37 31.20
C MET A 1 1.66 15.75 31.40
N ALA A 2 1.19 16.78 30.72
CA ALA A 2 -0.21 17.20 30.84
C ALA A 2 -1.11 16.15 30.16
N SER A 3 -2.03 15.56 30.92
CA SER A 3 -3.06 14.66 30.40
C SER A 3 -3.81 15.37 29.27
N LEU A 4 -3.75 14.86 28.04
CA LEU A 4 -4.61 15.32 26.95
C LEU A 4 -6.06 15.09 27.37
N PRO A 5 -6.85 16.13 27.72
CA PRO A 5 -8.24 15.92 28.05
C PRO A 5 -8.96 15.80 26.71
N LEU A 6 -9.17 14.57 26.25
CA LEU A 6 -10.11 14.31 25.17
C LEU A 6 -11.49 14.74 25.70
N ASN A 7 -11.87 15.99 25.41
CA ASN A 7 -13.14 16.56 25.84
C ASN A 7 -14.27 15.61 25.43
N ARG A 8 -15.24 15.39 26.32
CA ARG A 8 -16.40 14.50 26.12
C ARG A 8 -17.07 14.70 24.76
N LYS A 9 -17.11 15.93 24.23
CA LYS A 9 -17.64 16.24 22.89
C LYS A 9 -16.86 15.55 21.76
N TYR A 10 -15.53 15.49 21.85
CA TYR A 10 -14.68 14.83 20.84
C TYR A 10 -14.72 13.31 20.94
N LEU A 11 -14.81 12.79 22.17
CA LEU A 11 -15.00 11.35 22.36
C LEU A 11 -16.34 10.90 21.76
N LEU A 12 -17.41 11.66 22.00
CA LEU A 12 -18.72 11.40 21.40
C LEU A 12 -18.67 11.52 19.87
N ALA A 13 -18.00 12.53 19.32
CA ALA A 13 -17.81 12.67 17.88
C ALA A 13 -17.03 11.48 17.28
N ALA A 14 -15.97 11.01 17.94
CA ALA A 14 -15.19 9.87 17.47
C ALA A 14 -15.97 8.56 17.52
N ILE A 15 -16.79 8.35 18.56
CA ILE A 15 -17.69 7.20 18.65
C ILE A 15 -18.72 7.26 17.52
N PHE A 16 -19.35 8.41 17.32
CA PHE A 16 -20.31 8.61 16.24
C PHE A 16 -19.71 8.35 14.86
N LEU A 17 -18.51 8.88 14.60
CA LEU A 17 -17.77 8.63 13.36
C LEU A 17 -17.42 7.15 13.20
N GLY A 18 -16.95 6.49 14.26
CA GLY A 18 -16.63 5.05 14.23
C GLY A 18 -17.84 4.19 13.89
N VAL A 19 -19.01 4.51 14.46
CA VAL A 19 -20.29 3.88 14.12
C VAL A 19 -20.65 4.15 12.65
N LEU A 20 -20.63 5.42 12.23
CA LEU A 20 -21.00 5.81 10.88
C LEU A 20 -20.12 5.12 9.82
N VAL A 21 -18.79 5.15 10.00
CA VAL A 21 -17.84 4.51 9.08
C VAL A 21 -18.06 3.00 9.06
N SER A 22 -18.27 2.36 10.22
CA SER A 22 -18.56 0.91 10.28
C SER A 22 -19.81 0.54 9.49
N LEU A 23 -20.87 1.34 9.61
CA LEU A 23 -22.11 1.15 8.85
C LEU A 23 -21.90 1.36 7.34
N VAL A 24 -21.20 2.42 6.95
CA VAL A 24 -20.86 2.71 5.54
C VAL A 24 -20.04 1.59 4.94
N THR A 25 -19.06 1.03 5.66
CA THR A 25 -18.28 -0.11 5.16
C THR A 25 -19.14 -1.36 4.93
N GLY A 26 -20.32 -1.47 5.57
CA GLY A 26 -21.30 -2.53 5.30
C GLY A 26 -22.01 -2.43 3.95
N ILE A 27 -21.71 -1.40 3.16
CA ILE A 27 -22.13 -1.27 1.75
C ILE A 27 -20.96 -1.59 0.81
N VAL A 28 -19.72 -1.56 1.31
CA VAL A 28 -18.52 -1.85 0.55
C VAL A 28 -18.23 -3.34 0.58
N GLU A 29 -18.10 -3.94 -0.60
CA GLU A 29 -17.86 -5.38 -0.71
C GLU A 29 -16.47 -5.75 -0.18
N ASN A 30 -16.44 -6.77 0.66
CA ASN A 30 -15.26 -7.40 1.23
C ASN A 30 -15.28 -8.92 0.98
N PRO A 31 -15.16 -9.36 -0.28
CA PRO A 31 -15.22 -10.77 -0.63
C PRO A 31 -14.03 -11.56 -0.04
N PRO A 32 -14.26 -12.75 0.55
CA PRO A 32 -13.20 -13.68 0.92
C PRO A 32 -12.57 -14.30 -0.34
N ASP A 33 -11.36 -14.84 -0.21
CA ASP A 33 -10.62 -15.49 -1.32
C ASP A 33 -11.38 -16.65 -1.96
N PHE A 34 -12.22 -17.33 -1.16
CA PHE A 34 -13.16 -18.34 -1.63
C PHE A 34 -14.56 -17.94 -1.16
N SER A 35 -15.38 -17.42 -2.09
CA SER A 35 -16.79 -17.14 -1.84
C SER A 35 -17.65 -18.31 -2.33
N VAL A 36 -18.63 -18.68 -1.51
CA VAL A 36 -19.70 -19.57 -1.96
C VAL A 36 -20.51 -18.82 -3.02
N ILE A 37 -20.78 -19.45 -4.17
CA ILE A 37 -21.57 -18.86 -5.25
C ILE A 37 -22.90 -18.33 -4.67
N GLY A 38 -23.20 -17.06 -4.95
CA GLY A 38 -24.39 -16.39 -4.43
C GLY A 38 -24.22 -15.71 -3.06
N TYR A 39 -23.03 -15.73 -2.46
CA TYR A 39 -22.74 -15.02 -1.21
C TYR A 39 -21.93 -13.76 -1.50
N LYS A 40 -22.36 -12.61 -0.98
CA LYS A 40 -21.60 -11.37 -0.97
C LYS A 40 -21.32 -10.94 0.46
N TYR A 41 -20.09 -10.52 0.70
CA TYR A 41 -19.58 -10.21 2.03
C TYR A 41 -19.26 -8.72 2.08
N TYR A 42 -19.60 -8.04 3.18
CA TYR A 42 -19.48 -6.59 3.32
C TYR A 42 -18.97 -6.22 4.72
N GLY A 43 -18.31 -5.06 4.81
CA GLY A 43 -17.75 -4.53 6.05
C GLY A 43 -16.23 -4.57 6.10
N TYR A 44 -15.65 -3.54 6.69
CA TYR A 44 -14.21 -3.44 6.96
C TYR A 44 -13.95 -2.92 8.38
N PRO A 45 -12.83 -3.32 9.01
CA PRO A 45 -11.87 -4.33 8.53
C PRO A 45 -12.44 -5.75 8.51
N LEU A 46 -13.34 -6.10 9.43
CA LEU A 46 -13.97 -7.42 9.48
C LEU A 46 -15.30 -7.45 8.72
N VAL A 47 -15.59 -8.56 8.05
CA VAL A 47 -16.90 -8.77 7.44
C VAL A 47 -17.97 -8.89 8.53
N TRP A 48 -18.96 -8.00 8.49
CA TRP A 48 -20.07 -8.01 9.45
C TRP A 48 -21.44 -8.14 8.82
N ARG A 49 -21.56 -8.01 7.49
CA ARG A 49 -22.81 -8.21 6.76
C ARG A 49 -22.56 -9.19 5.61
N VAL A 50 -23.41 -10.19 5.48
CA VAL A 50 -23.36 -11.17 4.39
C VAL A 50 -24.73 -11.25 3.74
N THR A 51 -24.79 -11.03 2.43
CA THR A 51 -26.01 -11.25 1.65
C THR A 51 -25.89 -12.55 0.87
N LYS A 52 -27.00 -13.28 0.78
CA LYS A 52 -27.09 -14.60 0.15
C LYS A 52 -28.22 -14.56 -0.87
N THR A 53 -28.02 -15.09 -2.06
CA THR A 53 -29.05 -15.14 -3.09
C THR A 53 -30.29 -15.86 -2.55
N LEU A 54 -31.46 -15.19 -2.59
CA LEU A 54 -32.76 -15.70 -2.13
C LEU A 54 -32.84 -16.06 -0.63
N GLN A 55 -31.94 -15.53 0.20
CA GLN A 55 -31.94 -15.73 1.65
C GLN A 55 -31.82 -14.40 2.41
N PRO A 56 -32.29 -14.34 3.67
CA PRO A 56 -32.16 -13.15 4.49
C PRO A 56 -30.69 -12.78 4.75
N THR A 57 -30.45 -11.48 4.91
CA THR A 57 -29.10 -10.97 5.21
C THR A 57 -28.65 -11.43 6.60
N GLU A 58 -27.43 -11.96 6.68
CA GLU A 58 -26.79 -12.37 7.92
C GLU A 58 -25.94 -11.22 8.47
N PHE A 59 -26.08 -10.94 9.77
CA PHE A 59 -25.31 -9.92 10.47
C PHE A 59 -24.44 -10.54 11.57
N ARG A 60 -23.13 -10.32 11.49
CA ARG A 60 -22.16 -10.76 12.50
C ARG A 60 -21.90 -9.60 13.45
N LEU A 61 -22.71 -9.52 14.50
CA LEU A 61 -22.69 -8.38 15.44
C LEU A 61 -21.35 -8.21 16.15
N THR A 62 -20.63 -9.31 16.45
CA THR A 62 -19.29 -9.26 17.03
C THR A 62 -18.30 -8.55 16.09
N SER A 63 -18.33 -8.88 14.80
CA SER A 63 -17.49 -8.23 13.79
C SER A 63 -17.86 -6.76 13.61
N LEU A 64 -19.16 -6.43 13.63
CA LEU A 64 -19.62 -5.03 13.59
C LEU A 64 -19.10 -4.25 14.81
N PHE A 65 -19.19 -4.81 16.01
CA PHE A 65 -18.71 -4.17 17.23
C PHE A 65 -17.20 -3.91 17.19
N ILE A 66 -16.41 -4.90 16.76
CA ILE A 66 -14.95 -4.74 16.60
C ILE A 66 -14.64 -3.65 15.57
N ASN A 67 -15.37 -3.59 14.45
CA ASN A 67 -15.19 -2.53 13.46
C ASN A 67 -15.51 -1.16 14.04
N VAL A 68 -16.57 -1.02 14.85
CA VAL A 68 -16.91 0.24 15.52
C VAL A 68 -15.76 0.68 16.41
N LEU A 69 -15.21 -0.22 17.25
CA LEU A 69 -14.06 0.09 18.09
C LEU A 69 -12.84 0.51 17.27
N PHE A 70 -12.55 -0.22 16.20
CA PHE A 70 -11.43 0.07 15.31
C PHE A 70 -11.56 1.47 14.68
N TRP A 71 -12.70 1.78 14.06
CA TRP A 71 -12.93 3.07 13.42
C TRP A 71 -13.07 4.22 14.43
N THR A 72 -13.57 3.97 15.64
CA THR A 72 -13.54 4.95 16.73
C THR A 72 -12.10 5.26 17.14
N ALA A 73 -11.21 4.26 17.27
CA ALA A 73 -9.80 4.50 17.59
C ALA A 73 -9.11 5.34 16.51
N ILE A 74 -9.33 5.01 15.23
CA ILE A 74 -8.84 5.82 14.09
C ILE A 74 -9.40 7.24 14.14
N SER A 75 -10.68 7.41 14.45
CA SER A 75 -11.31 8.73 14.58
C SER A 75 -10.73 9.55 15.73
N ILE A 76 -10.41 8.93 16.87
CA ILE A 76 -9.72 9.60 17.99
C ILE A 76 -8.34 10.09 17.53
N LEU A 77 -7.56 9.26 16.85
CA LEU A 77 -6.25 9.64 16.31
C LEU A 77 -6.36 10.81 15.33
N ALA A 78 -7.33 10.77 14.42
CA ALA A 78 -7.59 11.84 13.46
C ALA A 78 -7.96 13.17 14.16
N ILE A 79 -8.85 13.12 15.16
CA ILE A 79 -9.24 14.32 15.92
C ILE A 79 -8.07 14.88 16.73
N LEU A 80 -7.26 14.02 17.35
CA LEU A 80 -6.05 14.45 18.07
C LEU A 80 -5.05 15.12 17.12
N PHE A 81 -4.86 14.57 15.93
CA PHE A 81 -4.03 15.17 14.88
C PHE A 81 -4.57 16.55 14.47
N LEU A 82 -5.88 16.65 14.18
CA LEU A 82 -6.53 17.90 13.80
C LEU A 82 -6.52 18.97 14.90
N LYS A 83 -6.42 18.58 16.18
CA LYS A 83 -6.40 19.53 17.29
C LYS A 83 -4.99 19.96 17.69
N VAL A 84 -4.02 19.05 17.63
CA VAL A 84 -2.66 19.30 18.16
C VAL A 84 -1.69 19.71 17.06
N ALA A 85 -1.77 19.06 15.90
CA ALA A 85 -0.85 19.28 14.80
C ALA A 85 -1.42 20.30 13.80
N ALA A 86 -2.66 20.11 13.36
CA ALA A 86 -3.22 20.93 12.28
C ALA A 86 -3.30 22.45 12.58
N PRO A 87 -3.60 22.94 13.80
CA PRO A 87 -3.63 24.39 14.05
C PRO A 87 -2.24 25.03 14.11
N LYS A 88 -1.19 24.23 14.37
CA LYS A 88 0.21 24.66 14.28
C LYS A 88 0.69 24.71 12.83
N LEU A 89 0.03 23.98 11.95
CA LEU A 89 0.21 24.01 10.51
C LEU A 89 -0.73 25.09 9.95
N ARG A 90 -0.24 26.32 9.77
CA ARG A 90 -0.97 27.33 8.98
C ARG A 90 -1.06 26.80 7.54
N PHE A 91 -2.15 26.12 7.21
CA PHE A 91 -2.39 25.57 5.88
C PHE A 91 -2.86 26.67 4.94
N GLU A 92 -1.93 27.45 4.42
CA GLU A 92 -2.17 28.10 3.13
C GLU A 92 -1.94 27.06 2.04
N VAL A 93 -3.00 26.71 1.31
CA VAL A 93 -2.92 25.72 0.23
C VAL A 93 -2.38 26.41 -1.00
N ASP A 94 -1.11 26.16 -1.32
CA ASP A 94 -0.56 26.47 -2.63
C ASP A 94 -1.15 25.50 -3.66
N TYR A 95 -2.19 25.95 -4.38
CA TYR A 95 -2.87 25.15 -5.41
C TYR A 95 -1.93 24.64 -6.50
N GLY A 96 -0.88 25.39 -6.84
CA GLY A 96 0.12 24.96 -7.81
C GLY A 96 0.98 23.81 -7.27
N ALA A 97 1.37 23.88 -6.00
CA ALA A 97 2.06 22.77 -5.33
C ALA A 97 1.15 21.54 -5.15
N ALA A 98 -0.12 21.74 -4.83
CA ALA A 98 -1.10 20.67 -4.71
C ALA A 98 -1.35 19.96 -6.05
N LEU A 99 -1.54 20.72 -7.14
CA LEU A 99 -1.69 20.16 -8.48
C LEU A 99 -0.43 19.38 -8.91
N LEU A 100 0.76 19.96 -8.69
CA LEU A 100 2.02 19.29 -8.98
C LEU A 100 2.15 17.98 -8.18
N PHE A 101 1.75 17.99 -6.91
CA PHE A 101 1.77 16.79 -6.08
C PHE A 101 0.84 15.70 -6.64
N VAL A 102 -0.38 16.04 -7.05
CA VAL A 102 -1.32 15.10 -7.67
C VAL A 102 -0.77 14.54 -8.98
N ILE A 103 -0.16 15.37 -9.82
CA ILE A 103 0.49 14.94 -11.07
C ILE A 103 1.63 13.96 -10.77
N ILE A 104 2.51 14.30 -9.83
CA ILE A 104 3.63 13.44 -9.43
C ILE A 104 3.10 12.11 -8.87
N LEU A 105 2.06 12.14 -8.03
CA LEU A 105 1.44 10.93 -7.47
C LEU A 105 0.87 10.03 -8.57
N ALA A 106 0.08 10.58 -9.50
CA ALA A 106 -0.53 9.83 -10.59
C ALA A 106 0.54 9.22 -11.52
N LEU A 107 1.54 10.02 -11.93
CA LEU A 107 2.62 9.55 -12.80
C LEU A 107 3.50 8.51 -12.10
N SER A 108 3.89 8.74 -10.84
CA SER A 108 4.74 7.80 -10.11
C SER A 108 4.01 6.49 -9.86
N GLY A 109 2.72 6.54 -9.47
CA GLY A 109 1.89 5.37 -9.29
C GLY A 109 1.79 4.55 -10.57
N PHE A 110 1.41 5.19 -11.69
CA PHE A 110 1.33 4.52 -12.98
C PHE A 110 2.65 3.89 -13.42
N LEU A 111 3.78 4.62 -13.29
CA LEU A 111 5.10 4.10 -13.65
C LEU A 111 5.52 2.92 -12.76
N MET A 112 5.17 2.95 -11.47
CA MET A 112 5.47 1.86 -10.56
C MET A 112 4.61 0.64 -10.81
N ASP A 113 3.30 0.81 -11.07
CA ASP A 113 2.42 -0.29 -11.46
C ASP A 113 2.89 -0.92 -12.78
N LEU A 114 3.25 -0.09 -13.77
CA LEU A 114 3.83 -0.59 -15.02
C LEU A 114 5.13 -1.36 -14.79
N THR A 115 6.02 -0.83 -13.96
CA THR A 115 7.27 -1.51 -13.59
C THR A 115 7.01 -2.84 -12.89
N HIS A 116 5.99 -2.90 -12.02
CA HIS A 116 5.57 -4.10 -11.32
C HIS A 116 5.09 -5.17 -12.29
N GLU A 117 4.14 -4.83 -13.16
CA GLU A 117 3.60 -5.78 -14.12
C GLU A 117 4.66 -6.25 -15.12
N LEU A 118 5.52 -5.35 -15.59
CA LEU A 118 6.66 -5.71 -16.44
C LEU A 118 7.65 -6.64 -15.71
N GLY A 119 7.77 -6.52 -14.39
CA GLY A 119 8.49 -7.47 -13.56
C GLY A 119 7.91 -8.88 -13.67
N HIS A 120 6.59 -9.05 -13.45
CA HIS A 120 5.94 -10.35 -13.63
C HIS A 120 6.18 -10.92 -15.04
N VAL A 121 6.09 -10.08 -16.06
CA VAL A 121 6.38 -10.50 -17.44
C VAL A 121 7.83 -10.94 -17.61
N ALA A 122 8.80 -10.12 -17.21
CA ALA A 122 10.22 -10.41 -17.40
C ALA A 122 10.64 -11.70 -16.68
N TRP A 123 10.24 -11.86 -15.42
CA TRP A 123 10.57 -13.04 -14.62
C TRP A 123 9.76 -14.27 -15.04
N GLY A 124 8.51 -14.12 -15.48
CA GLY A 124 7.70 -15.23 -15.97
C GLY A 124 8.16 -15.76 -17.33
N VAL A 125 8.52 -14.86 -18.26
CA VAL A 125 9.01 -15.25 -19.59
C VAL A 125 10.40 -15.88 -19.50
N SER A 126 11.28 -15.39 -18.61
CA SER A 126 12.63 -15.94 -18.46
C SER A 126 12.67 -17.40 -18.00
N VAL A 127 11.60 -17.90 -17.36
CA VAL A 127 11.44 -19.30 -16.94
C VAL A 127 10.53 -20.11 -17.88
N GLY A 128 10.34 -19.63 -19.12
CA GLY A 128 9.62 -20.34 -20.18
C GLY A 128 8.11 -20.06 -20.22
N GLY A 129 7.63 -19.06 -19.47
CA GLY A 129 6.26 -18.58 -19.58
C GLY A 129 6.01 -17.77 -20.86
N ARG A 130 4.74 -17.59 -21.21
CA ARG A 130 4.29 -16.79 -22.35
C ARG A 130 3.29 -15.74 -21.90
N LEU A 131 3.56 -14.48 -22.23
CA LEU A 131 2.61 -13.39 -22.01
C LEU A 131 1.35 -13.59 -22.85
N THR A 132 0.20 -13.46 -22.21
CA THR A 132 -1.12 -13.54 -22.87
C THR A 132 -1.96 -12.29 -22.67
N TYR A 133 -1.71 -11.55 -21.59
CA TYR A 133 -2.42 -10.34 -21.26
C TYR A 133 -1.55 -9.41 -20.43
N LEU A 134 -1.56 -8.11 -20.72
CA LEU A 134 -0.93 -7.09 -19.90
C LEU A 134 -1.79 -5.82 -19.94
N LYS A 135 -2.20 -5.35 -18.76
CA LYS A 135 -2.93 -4.11 -18.61
C LYS A 135 -2.46 -3.35 -17.37
N VAL A 136 -2.39 -2.02 -17.47
CA VAL A 136 -2.04 -1.11 -16.37
C VAL A 136 -2.94 0.12 -16.45
N ALA A 137 -3.58 0.48 -15.34
CA ALA A 137 -4.64 1.47 -15.26
C ALA A 137 -5.73 1.23 -16.33
N PHE A 138 -5.87 2.16 -17.27
CA PHE A 138 -6.83 2.10 -18.38
C PHE A 138 -6.21 1.54 -19.67
N LEU A 139 -4.89 1.35 -19.69
CA LEU A 139 -4.14 0.96 -20.86
C LEU A 139 -3.94 -0.55 -20.90
N GLU A 140 -4.66 -1.22 -21.80
CA GLU A 140 -4.29 -2.56 -22.24
C GLU A 140 -3.07 -2.43 -23.15
N ILE A 141 -2.00 -3.14 -22.84
CA ILE A 141 -0.72 -3.09 -23.55
C ILE A 141 -0.57 -4.31 -24.45
N TYR A 142 -1.01 -5.48 -23.97
CA TYR A 142 -0.99 -6.74 -24.69
C TYR A 142 -2.32 -7.48 -24.48
N PRO A 143 -2.91 -8.11 -25.52
CA PRO A 143 -2.33 -8.40 -26.84
C PRO A 143 -2.37 -7.25 -27.85
N ARG A 144 -3.27 -6.27 -27.67
CA ARG A 144 -3.38 -5.12 -28.56
C ARG A 144 -3.45 -3.83 -27.73
N PRO A 145 -2.57 -2.85 -27.98
CA PRO A 145 -2.62 -1.58 -27.28
C PRO A 145 -3.99 -0.90 -27.44
N ALA A 146 -4.69 -0.68 -26.33
CA ALA A 146 -6.01 -0.05 -26.32
C ALA A 146 -6.28 0.68 -25.00
N LEU A 147 -7.04 1.78 -25.06
CA LEU A 147 -7.61 2.41 -23.88
C LEU A 147 -8.98 1.78 -23.59
N THR A 148 -9.16 1.35 -22.36
CA THR A 148 -10.37 0.70 -21.88
C THR A 148 -10.96 1.52 -20.73
N PRO A 149 -12.30 1.56 -20.55
CA PRO A 149 -12.93 2.38 -19.51
C PRO A 149 -12.78 1.77 -18.11
N GLU A 150 -12.43 0.49 -17.99
CA GLU A 150 -12.27 -0.19 -16.72
C GLU A 150 -10.86 0.01 -16.16
N PHE A 151 -10.77 0.63 -14.98
CA PHE A 151 -9.51 0.80 -14.27
C PHE A 151 -9.06 -0.51 -13.61
N GLN A 152 -7.82 -0.91 -13.87
CA GLN A 152 -7.15 -1.99 -13.13
C GLN A 152 -5.75 -1.51 -12.75
N LEU A 153 -5.33 -1.64 -11.48
CA LEU A 153 -3.99 -1.21 -11.05
C LEU A 153 -2.90 -1.82 -11.94
N GLY A 154 -2.95 -3.14 -12.09
CA GLY A 154 -2.10 -3.91 -12.97
C GLY A 154 -2.62 -5.34 -13.09
N LEU A 155 -2.43 -5.93 -14.28
CA LEU A 155 -2.70 -7.35 -14.51
C LEU A 155 -1.79 -7.89 -15.63
N ALA A 156 -0.83 -8.71 -15.25
CA ALA A 156 -0.06 -9.55 -16.16
C ALA A 156 -0.54 -11.02 -16.09
N ARG A 157 -0.87 -11.60 -17.24
CA ARG A 157 -1.21 -13.03 -17.35
C ARG A 157 -0.12 -13.77 -18.12
N ILE A 158 0.59 -14.64 -17.41
CA ILE A 158 1.62 -15.52 -17.96
C ILE A 158 1.11 -16.96 -17.94
N GLU A 159 1.14 -17.61 -19.10
CA GLU A 159 0.79 -19.03 -19.26
C GLU A 159 2.03 -19.89 -19.54
N GLY A 160 1.88 -21.21 -19.46
CA GLY A 160 2.95 -22.15 -19.82
C GLY A 160 3.98 -22.40 -18.72
N LEU A 161 3.78 -21.86 -17.51
CA LEU A 161 4.61 -22.12 -16.33
C LEU A 161 4.30 -23.53 -15.80
N LYS A 162 5.29 -24.44 -15.89
CA LYS A 162 5.11 -25.88 -15.60
C LYS A 162 5.49 -26.28 -14.17
N THR A 163 6.18 -25.43 -13.43
CA THR A 163 6.70 -25.76 -12.09
C THR A 163 6.30 -24.71 -11.07
N ASP A 164 6.19 -25.13 -9.81
CA ASP A 164 5.95 -24.22 -8.69
C ASP A 164 7.04 -23.16 -8.57
N PHE A 165 8.30 -23.53 -8.83
CA PHE A 165 9.41 -22.59 -8.85
C PHE A 165 9.21 -21.50 -9.91
N ALA A 166 8.84 -21.87 -11.15
CA ALA A 166 8.62 -20.92 -12.23
C ALA A 166 7.44 -19.98 -11.94
N TYR A 167 6.35 -20.52 -11.40
CA TYR A 167 5.21 -19.73 -10.96
C TYR A 167 5.58 -18.81 -9.78
N GLY A 168 6.33 -19.31 -8.81
CA GLY A 168 6.82 -18.54 -7.67
C GLY A 168 7.72 -17.37 -8.07
N LEU A 169 8.62 -17.59 -9.03
CA LEU A 169 9.49 -16.53 -9.55
C LEU A 169 8.69 -15.46 -10.31
N MET A 170 7.69 -15.86 -11.09
CA MET A 170 6.77 -14.93 -11.76
C MET A 170 6.02 -14.07 -10.74
N LEU A 171 5.43 -14.65 -9.69
CA LEU A 171 4.72 -13.92 -8.63
C LEU A 171 5.66 -12.98 -7.86
N LEU A 172 6.87 -13.42 -7.51
CA LEU A 172 7.84 -12.57 -6.82
C LEU A 172 8.37 -11.45 -7.72
N GLY A 173 8.37 -11.67 -9.03
CA GLY A 173 9.04 -10.85 -10.03
C GLY A 173 8.60 -9.39 -10.05
N GLY A 174 7.32 -9.10 -9.86
CA GLY A 174 6.82 -7.72 -9.80
C GLY A 174 7.46 -6.95 -8.67
N SER A 175 7.37 -7.47 -7.44
CA SER A 175 7.93 -6.83 -6.25
C SER A 175 9.45 -6.80 -6.22
N LEU A 176 10.12 -7.82 -6.75
CA LEU A 176 11.57 -7.81 -6.89
C LEU A 176 12.02 -6.69 -7.84
N THR A 177 11.34 -6.52 -8.95
CA THR A 177 11.65 -5.50 -9.96
C THR A 177 11.39 -4.11 -9.43
N THR A 178 10.24 -3.86 -8.78
CA THR A 178 9.95 -2.55 -8.17
C THR A 178 10.92 -2.22 -7.05
N ASN A 179 11.35 -3.20 -6.24
CA ASN A 179 12.36 -2.97 -5.21
C ASN A 179 13.71 -2.60 -5.82
N ILE A 180 14.18 -3.30 -6.85
CA ILE A 180 15.43 -2.94 -7.58
C ILE A 180 15.34 -1.52 -8.15
N VAL A 181 14.23 -1.19 -8.83
CA VAL A 181 14.01 0.15 -9.37
C VAL A 181 13.99 1.21 -8.26
N SER A 182 13.40 0.91 -7.11
CA SER A 182 13.37 1.81 -5.95
C SER A 182 14.78 2.12 -5.44
N TRP A 183 15.68 1.14 -5.39
CA TRP A 183 17.10 1.35 -5.03
C TRP A 183 17.81 2.24 -6.04
N ILE A 184 17.60 2.00 -7.34
CA ILE A 184 18.17 2.82 -8.41
C ILE A 184 17.67 4.26 -8.28
N LEU A 185 16.37 4.47 -8.08
CA LEU A 185 15.77 5.79 -7.91
C LEU A 185 16.27 6.49 -6.64
N ALA A 186 16.42 5.77 -5.53
CA ALA A 186 16.95 6.32 -4.28
C ALA A 186 18.39 6.84 -4.43
N ILE A 187 19.19 6.23 -5.32
CA ILE A 187 20.56 6.67 -5.61
C ILE A 187 20.58 7.83 -6.62
N LEU A 188 19.73 7.78 -7.64
CA LEU A 188 19.76 8.72 -8.76
C LEU A 188 19.01 10.03 -8.48
N ILE A 189 17.78 9.98 -7.93
CA ILE A 189 16.93 11.16 -7.73
C ILE A 189 17.65 12.26 -6.93
N PRO A 190 18.39 11.97 -5.83
CA PRO A 190 19.11 13.02 -5.10
C PRO A 190 20.18 13.75 -5.91
N ARG A 191 20.67 13.15 -7.00
CA ARG A 191 21.70 13.72 -7.89
C ARG A 191 21.12 14.60 -9.00
N ILE A 192 19.80 14.58 -9.18
CA ILE A 192 19.10 15.37 -10.20
C ILE A 192 18.75 16.74 -9.61
N ASN A 193 19.03 17.80 -10.36
CA ASN A 193 18.67 19.16 -9.96
C ASN A 193 17.16 19.42 -10.15
N LEU A 194 16.35 18.91 -9.23
CA LEU A 194 14.92 19.15 -9.19
C LEU A 194 14.60 20.42 -8.39
N GLY A 195 13.62 21.19 -8.88
CA GLY A 195 13.04 22.32 -8.14
C GLY A 195 12.50 21.89 -6.78
N HIS A 196 12.45 22.82 -5.82
CA HIS A 196 12.11 22.50 -4.43
C HIS A 196 10.78 21.75 -4.28
N LYS A 197 9.71 22.22 -4.96
CA LYS A 197 8.39 21.59 -4.90
C LYS A 197 8.39 20.16 -5.42
N THR A 198 9.02 19.92 -6.58
CA THR A 198 9.19 18.57 -7.16
C THR A 198 10.01 17.67 -6.24
N ARG A 199 11.09 18.18 -5.65
CA ARG A 199 11.93 17.43 -4.71
C ARG A 199 11.14 16.99 -3.48
N VAL A 200 10.29 17.86 -2.94
CA VAL A 200 9.39 17.52 -1.82
C VAL A 200 8.39 16.46 -2.26
N GLY A 201 7.74 16.62 -3.42
CA GLY A 201 6.81 15.64 -3.98
C GLY A 201 7.45 14.25 -4.14
N MET A 202 8.63 14.18 -4.75
CA MET A 202 9.37 12.92 -4.93
C MET A 202 9.80 12.29 -3.61
N ARG A 203 10.12 13.07 -2.57
CA ARG A 203 10.40 12.54 -1.24
C ARG A 203 9.16 11.90 -0.60
N ILE A 204 7.99 12.53 -0.76
CA ILE A 204 6.73 11.97 -0.28
C ILE A 204 6.44 10.66 -1.04
N MET A 205 6.59 10.64 -2.37
CA MET A 205 6.45 9.42 -3.16
C MET A 205 7.44 8.34 -2.73
N GLY A 206 8.69 8.71 -2.43
CA GLY A 206 9.69 7.79 -1.90
C GLY A 206 9.30 7.17 -0.57
N ILE A 207 8.66 7.93 0.34
CA ILE A 207 8.11 7.40 1.59
C ILE A 207 6.96 6.44 1.33
N LEU A 208 6.07 6.74 0.38
CA LEU A 208 5.01 5.82 -0.02
C LEU A 208 5.61 4.53 -0.59
N GLY A 209 6.53 4.62 -1.56
CA GLY A 209 7.19 3.45 -2.13
C GLY A 209 7.99 2.64 -1.11
N LEU A 210 8.60 3.27 -0.11
CA LEU A 210 9.30 2.61 0.99
C LEU A 210 8.38 1.70 1.82
N LEU A 211 7.13 2.14 2.04
CA LEU A 211 6.14 1.42 2.83
C LEU A 211 5.40 0.36 2.02
N ASP A 212 5.43 0.44 0.69
CA ASP A 212 4.70 -0.46 -0.21
C ASP A 212 4.99 -1.94 0.08
N LEU A 213 6.25 -2.37 0.00
CA LEU A 213 6.61 -3.78 0.18
C LEU A 213 6.30 -4.33 1.60
N PRO A 214 6.63 -3.64 2.71
CA PRO A 214 6.19 -4.06 4.04
C PRO A 214 4.67 -4.19 4.17
N LEU A 215 3.91 -3.21 3.64
CA LEU A 215 2.45 -3.26 3.71
C LEU A 215 1.89 -4.36 2.82
N TYR A 216 2.48 -4.59 1.64
CA TYR A 216 2.08 -5.67 0.73
C TYR A 216 2.34 -7.05 1.29
N THR A 217 3.37 -7.19 2.11
CA THR A 217 3.72 -8.49 2.70
C THR A 217 2.99 -8.76 4.02
N ILE A 218 2.52 -7.73 4.74
CA ILE A 218 1.90 -7.88 6.06
C ILE A 218 0.38 -7.70 6.03
N LEU A 219 -0.13 -6.63 5.40
CA LEU A 219 -1.55 -6.27 5.48
C LEU A 219 -2.50 -7.34 4.91
N PRO A 220 -2.19 -8.01 3.78
CA PRO A 220 -2.99 -9.13 3.29
C PRO A 220 -3.24 -10.23 4.31
N HIS A 221 -2.31 -10.51 5.21
CA HIS A 221 -2.52 -11.50 6.29
C HIS A 221 -3.55 -11.07 7.32
N LEU A 222 -3.81 -9.77 7.44
CA LEU A 222 -4.82 -9.19 8.31
C LEU A 222 -6.17 -9.03 7.60
N GLY A 223 -6.31 -9.54 6.38
CA GLY A 223 -7.51 -9.37 5.53
C GLY A 223 -7.64 -7.96 4.96
N LEU A 224 -6.58 -7.16 4.99
CA LEU A 224 -6.53 -5.81 4.45
C LEU A 224 -5.87 -5.81 3.07
N ARG A 225 -6.23 -4.85 2.22
CA ARG A 225 -5.49 -4.62 0.97
C ARG A 225 -4.12 -4.00 1.27
N HIS A 226 -3.15 -4.16 0.39
CA HIS A 226 -1.79 -3.67 0.61
C HIS A 226 -1.66 -2.14 0.79
N TRP A 227 -2.67 -1.35 0.37
CA TRP A 227 -2.80 0.08 0.66
C TRP A 227 -4.07 0.39 1.48
N PHE A 228 -4.41 -0.49 2.42
CA PHE A 228 -5.60 -0.47 3.29
C PHE A 228 -6.93 -0.62 2.54
N LEU A 229 -7.22 0.28 1.59
CA LEU A 229 -8.46 0.35 0.82
C LEU A 229 -8.27 -0.04 -0.66
N ILE A 230 -7.04 0.11 -1.18
CA ILE A 230 -6.69 -0.07 -2.59
C ILE A 230 -5.58 -1.14 -2.67
N GLY A 231 -5.50 -1.85 -3.80
CA GLY A 231 -4.48 -2.87 -4.03
C GLY A 231 -4.93 -4.32 -3.88
N GLY A 232 -3.96 -5.21 -4.04
CA GLY A 232 -4.13 -6.66 -3.93
C GLY A 232 -4.49 -7.10 -2.50
N ARG A 233 -5.20 -8.23 -2.40
CA ARG A 233 -5.59 -8.88 -1.13
C ARG A 233 -4.72 -10.08 -0.77
N THR A 234 -3.88 -10.51 -1.71
CA THR A 234 -2.99 -11.65 -1.55
C THR A 234 -1.59 -11.13 -1.25
N PRO A 235 -0.84 -11.73 -0.31
CA PRO A 235 0.57 -11.40 -0.10
C PRO A 235 1.40 -12.08 -1.19
N GLU A 236 1.19 -11.66 -2.44
CA GLU A 236 1.80 -12.25 -3.64
C GLU A 236 3.32 -12.43 -3.52
N PRO A 237 4.10 -11.45 -3.01
CA PRO A 237 5.56 -11.59 -2.97
C PRO A 237 5.99 -12.71 -2.02
N LEU A 238 5.29 -12.87 -0.89
CA LEU A 238 5.54 -13.94 0.06
C LEU A 238 5.13 -15.30 -0.52
N LEU A 239 3.99 -15.38 -1.22
CA LEU A 239 3.56 -16.61 -1.89
C LEU A 239 4.57 -17.03 -2.96
N GLY A 240 5.07 -16.07 -3.73
CA GLY A 240 6.15 -16.27 -4.69
C GLY A 240 7.41 -16.82 -4.04
N ALA A 241 7.85 -16.18 -2.95
CA ALA A 241 9.00 -16.60 -2.16
C ALA A 241 8.87 -18.04 -1.61
N ARG A 242 7.72 -18.39 -1.03
CA ARG A 242 7.44 -19.75 -0.54
C ARG A 242 7.55 -20.79 -1.64
N LYS A 243 7.02 -20.49 -2.83
CA LYS A 243 7.02 -21.40 -3.98
C LYS A 243 8.40 -21.65 -4.59
N ILE A 244 9.34 -20.70 -4.43
CA ILE A 244 10.76 -20.90 -4.78
C ILE A 244 11.58 -21.50 -3.63
N GLY A 245 10.93 -21.89 -2.52
CA GLY A 245 11.58 -22.55 -1.38
C GLY A 245 12.20 -21.61 -0.35
N VAL A 246 11.88 -20.31 -0.38
CA VAL A 246 12.37 -19.36 0.63
C VAL A 246 11.49 -19.45 1.89
N PRO A 247 12.06 -19.76 3.07
CA PRO A 247 11.34 -19.73 4.33
C PRO A 247 10.85 -18.33 4.70
N ASP A 248 9.64 -18.23 5.26
CA ASP A 248 9.04 -16.97 5.69
C ASP A 248 9.97 -16.07 6.52
N PRO A 249 10.71 -16.57 7.54
CA PRO A 249 11.59 -15.71 8.34
C PRO A 249 12.70 -15.06 7.50
N ILE A 250 13.22 -15.78 6.50
CA ILE A 250 14.25 -15.26 5.59
C ILE A 250 13.66 -14.19 4.69
N PHE A 251 12.45 -14.42 4.16
CA PHE A 251 11.75 -13.44 3.35
C PHE A 251 11.46 -12.15 4.14
N TYR A 252 10.90 -12.26 5.34
CA TYR A 252 10.63 -11.09 6.19
C TYR A 252 11.92 -10.35 6.59
N ALA A 253 13.01 -11.08 6.87
CA ALA A 253 14.31 -10.46 7.12
C ALA A 253 14.81 -9.68 5.89
N ALA A 254 14.66 -10.23 4.69
CA ALA A 254 15.02 -9.54 3.45
C ALA A 254 14.18 -8.28 3.22
N VAL A 255 12.85 -8.36 3.45
CA VAL A 255 11.94 -7.19 3.39
C VAL A 255 12.38 -6.12 4.39
N ALA A 256 12.64 -6.50 5.64
CA ALA A 256 13.09 -5.56 6.67
C ALA A 256 14.43 -4.91 6.30
N LEU A 257 15.40 -5.69 5.82
CA LEU A 257 16.72 -5.19 5.43
C LEU A 257 16.65 -4.24 4.21
N THR A 258 15.88 -4.59 3.18
CA THR A 258 15.74 -3.72 1.99
C THR A 258 15.03 -2.42 2.35
N THR A 259 13.97 -2.48 3.17
CA THR A 259 13.26 -1.29 3.64
C THR A 259 14.17 -0.42 4.51
N LEU A 260 14.91 -0.99 5.46
CA LEU A 260 15.88 -0.24 6.27
C LEU A 260 16.97 0.40 5.41
N GLY A 261 17.51 -0.34 4.44
CA GLY A 261 18.52 0.16 3.50
C GLY A 261 18.03 1.33 2.67
N LEU A 262 16.83 1.23 2.09
CA LEU A 262 16.19 2.33 1.37
C LEU A 262 15.92 3.52 2.29
N ALA A 263 15.43 3.29 3.51
CA ALA A 263 15.20 4.36 4.48
C ALA A 263 16.50 5.12 4.80
N LEU A 264 17.62 4.42 4.99
CA LEU A 264 18.91 5.06 5.21
C LEU A 264 19.34 5.93 4.02
N LEU A 265 19.09 5.50 2.78
CA LEU A 265 19.38 6.30 1.59
C LEU A 265 18.48 7.54 1.49
N TYR A 266 17.17 7.38 1.63
CA TYR A 266 16.21 8.48 1.51
C TYR A 266 16.41 9.55 2.60
N PHE A 267 16.77 9.14 3.81
CA PHE A 267 16.98 10.02 4.95
C PHE A 267 18.46 10.33 5.21
N LYS A 268 19.38 9.99 4.29
CA LYS A 268 20.83 10.21 4.46
C LYS A 268 21.20 11.63 4.95
N PRO A 269 20.67 12.74 4.39
CA PRO A 269 21.03 14.08 4.86
C PRO A 269 20.57 14.37 6.30
N PHE A 270 19.50 13.72 6.76
CA PHE A 270 19.04 13.81 8.14
C PHE A 270 19.98 13.04 9.07
N TRP A 271 20.34 11.80 8.70
CA TRP A 271 21.27 10.99 9.46
C TRP A 271 22.66 11.62 9.58
N GLU A 272 23.17 12.21 8.50
CA GLU A 272 24.44 12.94 8.53
C GLU A 272 24.42 14.11 9.52
N LYS A 273 23.33 14.89 9.55
CA LYS A 273 23.16 15.98 10.52
C LYS A 273 23.11 15.46 11.97
N CYS A 274 22.34 14.41 12.23
CA CYS A 274 22.27 13.79 13.55
C CYS A 274 23.64 13.27 14.00
N TRP A 275 24.38 12.60 13.11
CA TRP A 275 25.71 12.08 13.40
C TRP A 275 26.72 13.19 13.70
N MET A 276 26.71 14.27 12.92
CA MET A 276 27.56 15.43 13.17
C MET A 276 27.23 16.08 14.53
N SER A 277 25.95 16.19 14.88
CA SER A 277 25.50 16.71 16.18
C SER A 277 25.94 15.83 17.36
N ILE A 278 25.97 14.50 17.20
CA ILE A 278 26.44 13.57 18.23
C ILE A 278 27.96 13.67 18.39
N LYS A 279 28.70 13.76 17.27
CA LYS A 279 30.16 13.95 17.29
C LYS A 279 30.56 15.24 17.99
N SER A 280 29.85 16.34 17.73
CA SER A 280 30.13 17.63 18.39
C SER A 280 29.75 17.67 19.88
N ALA A 281 28.97 16.69 20.37
CA ALA A 281 28.51 16.61 21.75
C ALA A 281 29.35 15.67 22.64
N ARG A 282 30.37 14.99 22.09
CA ARG A 282 31.31 14.19 22.88
C ARG A 282 32.44 15.09 23.42
N PRO A 283 32.69 15.15 24.73
CA PRO A 283 33.87 15.82 25.26
C PRO A 283 35.15 15.09 24.83
N PRO A 284 36.30 15.78 24.79
CA PRO A 284 37.59 15.24 24.36
C PRO A 284 38.04 14.04 25.21
#